data_AF-A0A0E4H8I8-F1
#
_entry.id   AF-A0A0E4H8I8-F1
#
_cell.length_a   1.000
_cell.length_b   1.000
_cell.length_c   1.000
_cell.angle_alpha   90.00
_cell.angle_beta   90.00
_cell.angle_gamma   90.00
#
_symmetry.space_group_name_H-M   'P 1'
#
loop_
_entity.id
_entity.type
_entity.pdbx_description
1 polymer ?
#
loop_
_entity_poly.entity_id
_entity_poly.type
_entity_poly.pdbx_seq_one_letter_code
_entity_poly.pdbx_strand_id
1 'polypeptide(L)'
;MVQLNQFKLECRKHCAVFAAFTGISVLTNLYFLFSQDQDLSFVFLLVNMVIGILLPVYIYLDYYREFFTGTMPINHLLPLRTSALFGVKSAVFMLGLILVWLPSLLDVFVNPVGLYHQRIMHSDNPALSIAYLVLSKLCSIPAGLAVMGLALAAAKRLRKPLLSHLCIALVMVLVVGIQFALVVRNSWHWSIGTSAAETFKQYANLLTVSPVSRVQPADINESIQWSSVGMNLLVALVAGAIGRYLFNSRKYEILGK
;
A
#
# COMPACT_ATOMS: atom_id res chain seq x y z
N MET A 1 17.35 20.53 8.86
CA MET A 1 18.09 19.61 9.76
C MET A 1 17.17 18.72 10.61
N VAL A 2 16.16 19.26 11.31
CA VAL A 2 15.27 18.46 12.20
C VAL A 2 14.51 17.35 11.46
N GLN A 3 13.91 17.63 10.29
CA GLN A 3 13.20 16.60 9.49
C GLN A 3 14.11 15.44 9.05
N LEU A 4 15.35 15.74 8.69
CA LEU A 4 16.33 14.72 8.28
C LEU A 4 16.72 13.81 9.45
N ASN A 5 16.90 14.40 10.63
CA ASN A 5 17.21 13.63 11.84
C ASN A 5 16.02 12.73 12.23
N GLN A 6 14.78 13.25 12.13
CA GLN A 6 13.59 12.45 12.34
C GLN A 6 13.48 11.32 11.33
N PHE A 7 13.74 11.60 10.06
CA PHE A 7 13.74 10.57 9.02
C PHE A 7 14.73 9.45 9.32
N LYS A 8 15.97 9.79 9.70
CA LYS A 8 16.98 8.79 10.11
C LYS A 8 16.54 7.97 11.32
N LEU A 9 15.89 8.60 12.30
CA LEU A 9 15.40 7.94 13.50
C LEU A 9 14.26 6.96 13.17
N GLU A 10 13.27 7.39 12.39
CA GLU A 10 12.17 6.53 11.95
C GLU A 10 12.70 5.38 11.07
N CYS A 11 13.67 5.64 10.17
CA CYS A 11 14.35 4.58 9.42
C CYS A 11 14.96 3.53 10.35
N ARG A 12 15.71 3.94 11.38
CA ARG A 12 16.31 3.00 12.35
C ARG A 12 15.26 2.19 13.11
N LYS A 13 14.18 2.86 13.54
CA LYS A 13 13.06 2.24 14.27
C LYS A 13 12.38 1.14 13.45
N HIS A 14 12.16 1.39 12.16
CA HIS A 14 11.41 0.49 11.29
C HIS A 14 12.29 -0.46 10.47
N CYS A 15 13.62 -0.26 10.49
CA CYS A 15 14.59 -1.02 9.72
C CYS A 15 14.44 -2.52 9.93
N ALA A 16 14.41 -2.99 11.18
CA ALA A 16 14.34 -4.42 11.47
C ALA A 16 13.08 -5.09 10.89
N VAL A 17 11.93 -4.42 10.97
CA VAL A 17 10.66 -4.95 10.46
C VAL A 17 10.68 -5.03 8.95
N PHE A 18 11.06 -3.95 8.25
CA PHE A 18 11.13 -3.96 6.80
C PHE A 18 12.24 -4.87 6.26
N ALA A 19 13.38 -4.94 6.94
CA ALA A 19 14.47 -5.85 6.58
C ALA A 19 14.05 -7.32 6.72
N ALA A 20 13.31 -7.68 7.78
CA ALA A 20 12.78 -9.03 7.95
C ALA A 20 11.79 -9.39 6.84
N PHE A 21 10.80 -8.54 6.55
CA PHE A 21 9.85 -8.80 5.47
C PHE A 21 10.48 -8.79 4.08
N THR A 22 11.47 -7.92 3.85
CA THR A 22 12.24 -7.90 2.60
C THR A 22 13.05 -9.19 2.47
N GLY A 23 13.73 -9.63 3.53
CA GLY A 23 14.48 -10.89 3.55
C GLY A 23 13.59 -12.09 3.28
N ILE A 24 12.43 -12.17 3.94
CA ILE A 24 11.44 -13.24 3.67
C ILE A 24 11.00 -13.18 2.20
N SER A 25 10.68 -12.00 1.68
CA SER A 25 10.26 -11.83 0.29
C SER A 25 11.38 -12.20 -0.71
N VAL A 26 12.64 -11.84 -0.45
CA VAL A 26 13.78 -12.24 -1.27
C VAL A 26 13.94 -13.76 -1.25
N LEU A 27 13.94 -14.38 -0.07
CA LEU A 27 14.10 -15.83 0.05
C LEU A 27 12.98 -16.57 -0.68
N THR A 28 11.73 -16.15 -0.54
CA THR A 28 10.61 -16.81 -1.23
C THR A 28 10.64 -16.60 -2.74
N ASN A 29 10.97 -15.40 -3.23
CA ASN A 29 11.09 -15.15 -4.67
C ASN A 29 12.30 -15.87 -5.29
N LEU A 30 13.46 -15.91 -4.61
CA LEU A 30 14.62 -16.66 -5.08
C LEU A 30 14.33 -18.16 -5.10
N TYR A 31 13.71 -18.68 -4.05
CA TYR A 31 13.38 -20.11 -3.98
C TYR A 31 12.41 -20.53 -5.10
N PHE A 32 11.41 -19.69 -5.39
CA PHE A 32 10.47 -19.92 -6.48
C PHE A 32 11.12 -19.81 -7.87
N LEU A 33 12.18 -19.00 -8.02
CA LEU A 33 12.95 -18.94 -9.27
C LEU A 33 13.64 -20.27 -9.61
N PHE A 34 14.00 -21.07 -8.59
CA PHE A 34 14.75 -22.32 -8.77
C PHE A 34 13.90 -23.59 -8.65
N SER A 35 12.61 -23.49 -8.29
CA SER A 35 11.72 -24.64 -8.14
C SER A 35 10.54 -24.55 -9.10
N GLN A 36 10.32 -25.61 -9.88
CA GLN A 36 9.23 -25.69 -10.87
C GLN A 36 7.95 -26.36 -10.32
N ASP A 37 7.91 -26.72 -9.04
CA ASP A 37 6.81 -27.50 -8.47
C ASP A 37 5.58 -26.64 -8.15
N GLN A 38 4.39 -27.09 -8.61
CA GLN A 38 3.13 -26.36 -8.47
C GLN A 38 2.68 -26.17 -7.00
N ASP A 39 2.97 -27.11 -6.10
CA ASP A 39 2.57 -27.03 -4.68
C ASP A 39 3.20 -25.83 -3.96
N LEU A 40 4.37 -25.37 -4.42
CA LEU A 40 5.10 -24.25 -3.84
C LEU A 40 4.55 -22.88 -4.25
N SER A 41 3.79 -22.82 -5.36
CA SER A 41 3.10 -21.60 -5.78
C SER A 41 2.07 -21.13 -4.75
N PHE A 42 1.42 -22.07 -4.06
CA PHE A 42 0.45 -21.77 -2.99
C PHE A 42 1.13 -21.19 -1.75
N VAL A 43 2.29 -21.72 -1.37
CA VAL A 43 3.09 -21.20 -0.24
C VAL A 43 3.58 -19.78 -0.54
N PHE A 44 4.06 -19.52 -1.75
CA PHE A 44 4.45 -18.18 -2.19
C PHE A 44 3.29 -17.19 -2.14
N LEU A 45 2.12 -17.60 -2.63
CA LEU A 45 0.89 -16.82 -2.59
C LEU A 45 0.46 -16.50 -1.14
N LEU A 46 0.51 -17.50 -0.26
CA LEU A 46 0.21 -17.34 1.17
C LEU A 46 1.17 -16.34 1.84
N VAL A 47 2.48 -16.47 1.61
CA VAL A 47 3.47 -15.55 2.16
C VAL A 47 3.20 -14.11 1.70
N ASN A 48 2.94 -13.91 0.41
CA ASN A 48 2.63 -12.58 -0.12
C ASN A 48 1.34 -12.00 0.47
N MET A 49 0.31 -12.82 0.70
CA MET A 49 -0.92 -12.40 1.38
C MET A 49 -0.65 -12.00 2.83
N VAL A 50 0.12 -12.81 3.57
CA VAL A 50 0.49 -12.52 4.97
C VAL A 50 1.27 -11.22 5.06
N ILE A 51 2.28 -11.01 4.21
CA ILE A 51 3.03 -9.74 4.13
C ILE A 51 2.09 -8.57 3.78
N GLY A 52 1.20 -8.80 2.80
CA GLY A 52 0.21 -7.82 2.35
C GLY A 52 -0.82 -7.40 3.41
N ILE A 53 -1.03 -8.20 4.46
CA ILE A 53 -1.91 -7.87 5.58
C ILE A 53 -1.11 -7.30 6.76
N LEU A 54 -0.01 -7.94 7.13
CA LEU A 54 0.77 -7.57 8.31
C LEU A 54 1.39 -6.18 8.19
N LEU A 55 1.91 -5.81 7.02
CA LEU A 55 2.55 -4.50 6.83
C LEU A 55 1.56 -3.33 6.95
N PRO A 56 0.39 -3.34 6.29
CA PRO A 56 -0.64 -2.31 6.52
C PRO A 56 -1.09 -2.23 7.98
N VAL A 57 -1.28 -3.37 8.67
CA VAL A 57 -1.66 -3.38 10.09
C VAL A 57 -0.55 -2.78 10.96
N TYR A 58 0.71 -3.15 10.72
CA TYR A 58 1.86 -2.59 11.42
C TYR A 58 1.95 -1.07 11.27
N ILE A 59 1.84 -0.57 10.04
CA ILE A 59 1.87 0.86 9.72
C ILE A 59 0.71 1.58 10.40
N TYR A 60 -0.50 1.02 10.34
CA TYR A 60 -1.68 1.57 11.01
C TYR A 60 -1.46 1.68 12.52
N LEU A 61 -0.94 0.64 13.17
CA LEU A 61 -0.68 0.65 14.61
C LEU A 61 0.36 1.71 15.00
N ASP A 62 1.42 1.89 14.22
CA ASP A 62 2.40 2.95 14.47
C ASP A 62 1.77 4.35 14.33
N TYR A 63 1.03 4.59 13.25
CA TYR A 63 0.30 5.84 13.07
C TYR A 63 -0.75 6.09 14.14
N TYR A 64 -1.47 5.05 14.57
CA TYR A 64 -2.47 5.15 15.62
C TYR A 64 -1.83 5.55 16.94
N ARG A 65 -0.71 4.91 17.32
CA ARG A 65 0.01 5.24 18.56
C ARG A 65 0.55 6.67 18.57
N GLU A 66 1.06 7.11 17.43
CA GLU A 66 1.66 8.43 17.31
C GLU A 66 0.62 9.54 17.18
N PHE A 67 -0.26 9.42 16.19
CA PHE A 67 -1.15 10.51 15.78
C PHE A 67 -2.49 10.45 16.50
N PHE A 68 -2.98 9.28 16.91
CA PHE A 68 -4.25 9.17 17.60
C PHE A 68 -4.09 9.19 19.12
N THR A 69 -3.37 8.23 19.71
CA THR A 69 -3.20 8.18 21.18
C THR A 69 -2.18 9.18 21.71
N GLY A 70 -1.14 9.53 20.94
CA GLY A 70 -0.11 10.49 21.36
C GLY A 70 0.88 9.91 22.38
N THR A 71 1.15 8.61 22.32
CA THR A 71 1.93 7.89 23.35
C THR A 71 3.44 7.95 23.14
N MET A 72 3.95 8.73 22.18
CA MET A 72 5.39 8.87 21.89
C MET A 72 5.90 10.28 22.28
N PRO A 73 6.16 10.53 23.58
CA PRO A 73 6.49 11.88 24.07
C PRO A 73 7.74 12.50 23.43
N ILE A 74 8.71 11.67 23.01
CA ILE A 74 9.97 12.13 22.41
C ILE A 74 9.74 12.91 21.10
N ASN A 75 8.75 12.51 20.29
CA ASN A 75 8.46 13.17 19.02
C ASN A 75 7.64 14.46 19.20
N HIS A 76 6.90 14.58 20.30
CA HIS A 76 6.13 15.79 20.64
C HIS A 76 7.02 16.92 21.18
N LEU A 77 8.19 16.58 21.74
CA LEU A 77 9.22 17.52 22.22
C LEU A 77 10.01 18.19 21.09
N LEU A 78 9.98 17.65 19.87
CA LEU A 78 10.63 18.26 18.72
C LEU A 78 9.78 19.42 18.16
N PRO A 79 10.39 20.55 17.73
CA PRO A 79 9.70 21.69 17.15
C PRO A 79 9.30 21.41 15.69
N LEU A 80 8.58 20.31 15.47
CA LEU A 80 8.10 19.88 14.16
C LEU A 80 6.57 19.94 14.13
N ARG A 81 6.00 20.35 12.99
CA ARG A 81 4.55 20.30 12.76
C ARG A 81 4.10 18.86 12.58
N THR A 82 2.94 18.49 13.10
CA THR A 82 2.40 17.12 13.02
C THR A 82 2.25 16.64 11.58
N SER A 83 1.86 17.52 10.65
CA SER A 83 1.79 17.19 9.22
C SER A 83 3.16 16.87 8.61
N ALA A 84 4.23 17.53 9.06
CA ALA A 84 5.58 17.24 8.62
C ALA A 84 6.07 15.91 9.19
N LEU A 85 5.72 15.58 10.44
CA LEU A 85 6.05 14.29 11.06
C LEU A 85 5.34 13.14 10.31
N PHE A 86 4.05 13.33 10.00
CA PHE A 86 3.30 12.40 9.16
C PHE A 86 3.95 12.21 7.79
N GLY A 87 4.38 13.29 7.13
CA GLY A 87 5.10 13.21 5.86
C GLY A 87 6.42 12.43 5.96
N VAL A 88 7.21 12.68 7.00
CA VAL A 88 8.47 11.94 7.24
C VAL A 88 8.22 10.46 7.46
N LYS A 89 7.29 10.08 8.34
CA LYS A 89 6.95 8.66 8.56
C LYS A 89 6.39 8.00 7.31
N SER A 90 5.52 8.71 6.58
CA SER A 90 4.99 8.23 5.30
C SER A 90 6.12 7.95 4.32
N ALA A 91 7.12 8.82 4.22
CA ALA A 91 8.29 8.58 3.36
C ALA A 91 9.08 7.33 3.76
N VAL A 92 9.30 7.11 5.06
CA VAL A 92 9.97 5.90 5.56
C VAL A 92 9.16 4.64 5.23
N PHE A 93 7.84 4.67 5.46
CA PHE A 93 6.98 3.54 5.12
C PHE A 93 6.86 3.29 3.62
N MET A 94 6.87 4.35 2.79
CA MET A 94 6.94 4.21 1.33
C MET A 94 8.20 3.47 0.91
N LEU A 95 9.37 3.90 1.41
CA LEU A 95 10.64 3.25 1.12
C LEU A 95 10.64 1.79 1.58
N GLY A 96 10.17 1.52 2.80
CA GLY A 96 10.08 0.16 3.33
C GLY A 96 9.15 -0.74 2.51
N LEU A 97 7.97 -0.25 2.13
CA LEU A 97 7.02 -0.99 1.29
C LEU A 97 7.54 -1.24 -0.13
N ILE A 98 8.28 -0.28 -0.70
CA ILE A 98 8.95 -0.46 -2.00
C ILE A 98 10.04 -1.53 -1.87
N LEU A 99 10.87 -1.49 -0.82
CA LEU A 99 11.91 -2.49 -0.59
C LEU A 99 11.34 -3.91 -0.43
N VAL A 100 10.22 -4.06 0.28
CA VAL A 100 9.54 -5.36 0.41
C VAL A 100 8.93 -5.82 -0.92
N TRP A 101 8.50 -4.88 -1.77
CA TRP A 101 7.89 -5.21 -3.06
C TRP A 101 8.92 -5.52 -4.16
N LEU A 102 10.09 -4.87 -4.17
CA LEU A 102 11.12 -5.06 -5.20
C LEU A 102 11.49 -6.52 -5.48
N PRO A 103 11.64 -7.42 -4.48
CA PRO A 103 11.93 -8.83 -4.74
C PRO A 103 10.87 -9.53 -5.58
N SER A 104 9.61 -9.08 -5.55
CA SER A 104 8.55 -9.64 -6.41
C SER A 104 8.80 -9.37 -7.90
N LEU A 105 9.68 -8.44 -8.25
CA LEU A 105 10.09 -8.22 -9.64
C LEU A 105 10.94 -9.37 -10.19
N LEU A 106 11.58 -10.17 -9.35
CA LEU A 106 12.29 -11.38 -9.79
C LEU A 106 11.29 -12.39 -10.38
N ASP A 107 10.16 -12.60 -9.71
CA ASP A 107 9.08 -13.44 -10.23
C ASP A 107 8.44 -12.85 -11.50
N VAL A 108 8.30 -11.52 -11.56
CA VAL A 108 7.70 -10.84 -12.72
C VAL A 108 8.59 -10.90 -13.97
N PHE A 109 9.92 -10.75 -13.82
CA PHE A 109 10.82 -10.56 -14.96
C PHE A 109 11.75 -11.72 -15.25
N VAL A 110 12.09 -12.53 -14.26
CA VAL A 110 13.15 -13.54 -14.38
C VAL A 110 12.57 -14.95 -14.39
N ASN A 111 11.43 -15.18 -13.73
CA ASN A 111 10.84 -16.51 -13.65
C ASN A 111 10.12 -16.90 -14.97
N PRO A 112 10.64 -17.88 -15.74
CA PRO A 112 10.02 -18.29 -17.00
C PRO A 112 8.66 -18.97 -16.83
N VAL A 113 8.36 -19.47 -15.62
CA VAL A 113 7.08 -20.06 -15.24
C VAL A 113 6.18 -19.03 -14.52
N GLY A 114 6.70 -17.83 -14.26
CA GLY A 114 5.99 -16.75 -13.59
C GLY A 114 4.82 -16.24 -14.44
N LEU A 115 3.65 -16.08 -13.81
CA LEU A 115 2.40 -15.67 -14.47
C LEU A 115 2.55 -14.33 -15.22
N TYR A 116 3.35 -13.40 -14.68
CA TYR A 116 3.57 -12.11 -15.31
C TYR A 116 4.61 -12.15 -16.43
N HIS A 117 5.67 -12.94 -16.27
CA HIS A 117 6.75 -13.03 -17.25
C HIS A 117 6.23 -13.54 -18.59
N GLN A 118 5.52 -14.67 -18.58
CA GLN A 118 4.95 -15.26 -19.80
C GLN A 118 3.98 -14.30 -20.48
N ARG A 119 3.15 -13.60 -19.72
CA ARG A 119 2.14 -12.69 -20.27
C ARG A 119 2.73 -11.39 -20.82
N ILE A 120 3.76 -10.84 -20.16
CA ILE A 120 4.45 -9.66 -20.67
C ILE A 120 5.18 -10.00 -21.98
N MET A 121 5.77 -11.19 -22.10
CA MET A 121 6.46 -11.61 -23.32
C MET A 121 5.52 -11.82 -24.52
N HIS A 122 4.27 -12.23 -24.28
CA HIS A 122 3.27 -12.46 -25.34
C HIS A 122 2.31 -11.28 -25.54
N SER A 123 2.53 -10.15 -24.87
CA SER A 123 1.72 -8.94 -25.03
C SER A 123 2.18 -8.14 -26.24
N ASP A 124 1.24 -7.49 -26.94
CA ASP A 124 1.57 -6.60 -28.06
C ASP A 124 2.32 -5.34 -27.57
N ASN A 125 2.19 -5.00 -26.28
CA ASN A 125 2.86 -3.84 -25.69
C ASN A 125 3.51 -4.16 -24.32
N PRO A 126 4.66 -4.85 -24.31
CA PRO A 126 5.35 -5.23 -23.09
C PRO A 126 5.74 -4.02 -22.22
N ALA A 127 6.19 -2.93 -22.84
CA ALA A 127 6.61 -1.72 -22.14
C ALA A 127 5.45 -1.06 -21.36
N LEU A 128 4.23 -1.06 -21.91
CA LEU A 128 3.05 -0.51 -21.23
C LEU A 128 2.66 -1.38 -20.03
N SER A 129 2.75 -2.70 -20.17
CA SER A 129 2.50 -3.64 -19.08
C SER A 129 3.46 -3.44 -17.90
N ILE A 130 4.75 -3.23 -18.19
CA ILE A 130 5.77 -2.93 -17.18
C ILE A 130 5.51 -1.59 -16.50
N ALA A 131 5.24 -0.54 -17.31
CA ALA A 131 4.94 0.78 -16.80
C ALA A 131 3.72 0.74 -15.86
N TYR A 132 2.66 0.02 -16.25
CA TYR A 132 1.49 -0.16 -15.41
C TYR A 132 1.82 -0.85 -14.08
N LEU A 133 2.56 -1.96 -14.11
CA LEU A 133 2.92 -2.71 -12.90
C LEU A 133 3.69 -1.85 -11.89
N VAL A 134 4.61 -1.02 -12.37
CA VAL A 134 5.37 -0.09 -11.52
C VAL A 134 4.50 1.07 -11.04
N LEU A 135 3.80 1.76 -11.95
CA LEU A 135 3.01 2.95 -11.63
C LEU A 135 1.82 2.64 -10.72
N SER A 136 1.13 1.52 -10.96
CA SER A 136 0.03 1.07 -10.12
C SER A 136 0.49 0.91 -8.67
N LYS A 137 1.64 0.27 -8.43
CA LYS A 137 2.19 0.13 -7.08
C LYS A 137 2.66 1.46 -6.49
N LEU A 138 3.39 2.26 -7.26
CA LEU A 138 3.94 3.54 -6.79
C LEU A 138 2.84 4.56 -6.45
N CYS A 139 1.71 4.53 -7.13
CA CYS A 139 0.57 5.39 -6.81
C CYS A 139 -0.25 4.82 -5.64
N SER A 140 -0.32 3.50 -5.48
CA SER A 140 -1.20 2.88 -4.49
C SER A 140 -0.67 2.94 -3.06
N ILE A 141 0.66 2.88 -2.88
CA ILE A 141 1.32 3.04 -1.57
C ILE A 141 0.99 4.40 -0.94
N PRO A 142 1.31 5.56 -1.56
CA PRO A 142 1.01 6.86 -0.97
C PRO A 142 -0.49 7.07 -0.78
N ALA A 143 -1.34 6.52 -1.65
CA ALA A 143 -2.78 6.58 -1.49
C ALA A 143 -3.24 5.90 -0.20
N GLY A 144 -2.77 4.68 0.09
CA GLY A 144 -3.10 3.98 1.33
C GLY A 144 -2.60 4.69 2.58
N LEU A 145 -1.36 5.19 2.57
CA LEU A 145 -0.81 5.95 3.69
C LEU A 145 -1.61 7.25 3.94
N ALA A 146 -1.96 7.96 2.87
CA ALA A 146 -2.75 9.19 2.96
C ALA A 146 -4.15 8.94 3.52
N VAL A 147 -4.83 7.85 3.12
CA VAL A 147 -6.15 7.50 3.66
C VAL A 147 -6.08 7.12 5.14
N MET A 148 -5.06 6.35 5.55
CA MET A 148 -4.84 6.06 6.97
C MET A 148 -4.61 7.34 7.78
N GLY A 149 -3.76 8.24 7.27
CA GLY A 149 -3.51 9.54 7.91
C GLY A 149 -4.77 10.40 8.02
N LEU A 150 -5.55 10.49 6.94
CA LEU A 150 -6.83 11.20 6.91
C LEU A 150 -7.82 10.64 7.94
N ALA A 151 -7.99 9.32 7.97
CA ALA A 151 -8.91 8.65 8.88
C ALA A 151 -8.58 8.93 10.35
N LEU A 152 -7.29 8.83 10.71
CA LEU A 152 -6.83 9.14 12.07
C LEU A 152 -7.00 10.62 12.42
N ALA A 153 -6.64 11.52 11.48
CA ALA A 153 -6.76 12.96 11.67
C ALA A 153 -8.22 13.42 11.84
N ALA A 154 -9.14 12.83 11.08
CA ALA A 154 -10.57 13.07 11.22
C ALA A 154 -11.10 12.54 12.56
N ALA A 155 -10.75 11.29 12.91
CA ALA A 155 -11.24 10.63 14.11
C ALA A 155 -10.82 11.32 15.41
N LYS A 156 -9.59 11.88 15.47
CA LYS A 156 -9.11 12.61 16.65
C LYS A 156 -9.90 13.90 16.92
N ARG A 157 -10.66 14.41 15.96
CA ARG A 157 -11.54 15.58 16.18
C ARG A 157 -12.76 15.24 17.03
N LEU A 158 -13.19 13.98 17.02
CA LEU A 158 -14.30 13.51 17.82
C LEU A 158 -13.87 13.35 19.28
N ARG A 159 -14.79 13.65 20.21
CA ARG A 159 -14.50 13.57 21.66
C ARG A 159 -14.77 12.19 22.24
N LYS A 160 -15.72 11.44 21.67
CA LYS A 160 -16.13 10.12 22.18
C LYS A 160 -15.33 9.02 21.47
N PRO A 161 -14.75 8.06 22.20
CA PRO A 161 -13.89 7.03 21.62
C PRO A 161 -14.64 6.17 20.60
N LEU A 162 -15.88 5.79 20.89
CA LEU A 162 -16.71 5.00 19.97
C LEU A 162 -16.91 5.73 18.62
N LEU A 163 -17.23 7.02 18.66
CA LEU A 163 -17.42 7.84 17.46
C LEU A 163 -16.11 7.99 16.67
N SER A 164 -14.97 8.12 17.34
CA SER A 164 -13.66 8.15 16.69
C SER A 164 -13.38 6.86 15.92
N HIS A 165 -13.59 5.68 16.52
CA HIS A 165 -13.36 4.40 15.84
C HIS A 165 -14.32 4.18 14.66
N LEU A 166 -15.60 4.55 14.84
CA LEU A 166 -16.58 4.53 13.75
C LEU A 166 -16.17 5.46 12.61
N CYS A 167 -15.63 6.64 12.90
CA CYS A 167 -15.13 7.56 11.89
C CYS A 167 -13.93 7.00 11.12
N ILE A 168 -12.98 6.34 11.80
CA ILE A 168 -11.86 5.65 11.12
C ILE A 168 -12.41 4.61 10.16
N ALA A 169 -13.28 3.72 10.65
CA ALA A 169 -13.88 2.68 9.83
C ALA A 169 -14.65 3.25 8.64
N LEU A 170 -15.47 4.28 8.86
CA LEU A 170 -16.28 4.90 7.82
C LEU A 170 -15.43 5.58 6.74
N VAL A 171 -14.38 6.32 7.11
CA VAL A 171 -13.46 6.93 6.13
C VAL A 171 -12.74 5.86 5.31
N MET A 172 -12.23 4.82 5.96
CA MET A 172 -11.56 3.70 5.28
C MET A 172 -12.52 3.00 4.32
N VAL A 173 -13.71 2.61 4.79
CA VAL A 173 -14.72 1.91 3.98
C VAL A 173 -15.21 2.77 2.82
N LEU A 174 -15.45 4.06 3.05
CA LEU A 174 -15.96 4.94 2.00
C LEU A 174 -14.93 5.16 0.91
N VAL A 175 -13.68 5.49 1.27
CA VAL A 175 -12.64 5.77 0.26
C VAL A 175 -12.19 4.49 -0.44
N VAL A 176 -11.82 3.45 0.34
CA VAL A 176 -11.35 2.18 -0.20
C VAL A 176 -12.47 1.44 -0.93
N GLY A 177 -13.68 1.44 -0.38
CA GLY A 177 -14.84 0.75 -0.95
C GLY A 177 -15.28 1.36 -2.27
N ILE A 178 -15.28 2.70 -2.41
CA ILE A 178 -15.58 3.36 -3.69
C ILE A 178 -14.52 3.01 -4.74
N GLN A 179 -13.23 3.09 -4.40
CA GLN A 179 -12.16 2.72 -5.33
C GLN A 179 -12.27 1.24 -5.73
N PHE A 180 -12.50 0.35 -4.76
CA PHE A 180 -12.68 -1.07 -4.99
C PHE A 180 -13.85 -1.34 -5.94
N ALA A 181 -15.03 -0.78 -5.65
CA ALA A 181 -16.24 -0.95 -6.47
C ALA A 181 -16.03 -0.50 -7.93
N LEU A 182 -15.25 0.56 -8.13
CA LEU A 182 -14.94 1.06 -9.48
C LEU A 182 -13.97 0.15 -10.24
N VAL A 183 -12.97 -0.43 -9.55
CA VAL A 183 -12.03 -1.40 -10.15
C VAL A 183 -12.74 -2.69 -10.58
N VAL A 184 -13.72 -3.16 -9.80
CA VAL A 184 -14.45 -4.42 -10.08
C VAL A 184 -15.74 -4.22 -10.89
N ARG A 185 -16.09 -2.99 -11.30
CA ARG A 185 -17.41 -2.62 -11.85
C ARG A 185 -17.90 -3.49 -13.03
N ASN A 186 -16.98 -4.07 -13.79
CA ASN A 186 -17.28 -4.90 -14.96
C ASN A 186 -16.68 -6.31 -14.86
N SER A 187 -16.26 -6.74 -13.67
CA SER A 187 -15.66 -8.07 -13.50
C SER A 187 -16.75 -9.12 -13.27
N TRP A 188 -16.54 -10.32 -13.82
CA TRP A 188 -17.37 -11.49 -13.57
C TRP A 188 -17.10 -12.05 -12.18
N HIS A 189 -15.82 -12.14 -11.86
CA HIS A 189 -15.31 -12.58 -10.57
C HIS A 189 -14.19 -11.63 -10.15
N TRP A 190 -13.86 -11.61 -8.87
CA TRP A 190 -12.75 -10.82 -8.36
C TRP A 190 -12.14 -11.51 -7.16
N SER A 191 -10.83 -11.33 -6.98
CA SER A 191 -10.14 -11.77 -5.78
C SER A 191 -9.29 -10.65 -5.21
N ILE A 192 -9.10 -10.69 -3.89
CA ILE A 192 -8.15 -9.82 -3.20
C ILE A 192 -6.83 -10.59 -3.09
N GLY A 193 -5.73 -9.97 -3.50
CA GLY A 193 -4.44 -10.63 -3.61
C GLY A 193 -4.17 -11.19 -5.00
N THR A 194 -3.49 -12.33 -5.07
CA THR A 194 -2.72 -12.73 -6.26
C THR A 194 -3.27 -13.95 -7.00
N SER A 195 -4.56 -14.27 -6.84
CA SER A 195 -5.10 -15.55 -7.32
C SER A 195 -5.74 -15.54 -8.71
N ALA A 196 -5.91 -14.39 -9.38
CA ALA A 196 -6.41 -14.42 -10.76
C ALA A 196 -5.25 -14.60 -11.73
N ALA A 197 -5.24 -15.72 -12.45
CA ALA A 197 -4.30 -15.92 -13.54
C ALA A 197 -4.59 -14.95 -14.69
N GLU A 198 -5.85 -14.61 -14.94
CA GLU A 198 -6.34 -14.03 -16.20
C GLU A 198 -6.08 -12.53 -16.40
N THR A 199 -5.74 -11.76 -15.37
CA THR A 199 -5.64 -10.29 -15.45
C THR A 199 -4.48 -9.74 -14.63
N PHE A 200 -3.96 -8.57 -15.01
CA PHE A 200 -3.02 -7.86 -14.15
C PHE A 200 -3.63 -7.50 -12.78
N LYS A 201 -2.80 -7.55 -11.74
CA LYS A 201 -3.15 -7.04 -10.41
C LYS A 201 -3.44 -5.55 -10.51
N GLN A 202 -4.66 -5.18 -10.17
CA GLN A 202 -5.06 -3.80 -9.96
C GLN A 202 -4.83 -3.44 -8.49
N TYR A 203 -4.68 -2.16 -8.19
CA TYR A 203 -4.47 -1.70 -6.82
C TYR A 203 -5.55 -0.70 -6.40
N ALA A 204 -6.19 -0.95 -5.26
CA ALA A 204 -7.03 0.02 -4.55
C ALA A 204 -6.30 0.39 -3.26
N ASN A 205 -5.50 1.46 -3.29
CA ASN A 205 -4.52 1.77 -2.26
C ASN A 205 -3.55 0.59 -2.03
N LEU A 206 -3.23 0.26 -0.78
CA LEU A 206 -2.37 -0.89 -0.46
C LEU A 206 -3.02 -2.25 -0.79
N LEU A 207 -4.33 -2.29 -1.07
CA LEU A 207 -5.03 -3.53 -1.41
C LEU A 207 -4.81 -3.89 -2.87
N THR A 208 -4.42 -5.13 -3.08
CA THR A 208 -4.27 -5.70 -4.42
C THR A 208 -5.56 -6.42 -4.79
N VAL A 209 -6.08 -6.17 -5.98
CA VAL A 209 -7.35 -6.72 -6.48
C VAL A 209 -7.11 -7.29 -7.87
N SER A 210 -7.65 -8.47 -8.13
CA SER A 210 -7.53 -9.12 -9.44
C SER A 210 -8.94 -9.38 -10.00
N PRO A 211 -9.46 -8.49 -10.88
CA PRO A 211 -10.78 -8.62 -11.49
C PRO A 211 -10.73 -9.55 -12.71
N VAL A 212 -11.53 -10.60 -12.73
CA VAL A 212 -11.64 -11.55 -13.86
C VAL A 212 -12.73 -11.09 -14.83
N SER A 213 -12.44 -11.04 -16.13
CA SER A 213 -13.42 -10.72 -17.18
C SER A 213 -14.22 -11.96 -17.61
N ARG A 214 -15.45 -11.76 -18.10
CA ARG A 214 -16.27 -12.86 -18.67
C ARG A 214 -15.65 -13.47 -19.93
N VAL A 215 -14.92 -12.65 -20.68
CA VAL A 215 -14.21 -13.03 -21.90
C VAL A 215 -12.73 -12.92 -21.59
N GLN A 216 -12.00 -14.00 -21.80
CA GLN A 216 -10.57 -14.02 -21.59
C GLN A 216 -9.91 -13.10 -22.63
N PRO A 217 -9.18 -12.05 -22.22
CA PRO A 217 -8.58 -11.11 -23.16
C PRO A 217 -7.50 -11.82 -23.99
N ALA A 218 -7.43 -11.49 -25.27
CA ALA A 218 -6.42 -12.06 -26.19
C ALA A 218 -5.03 -11.51 -25.87
N ASP A 219 -4.94 -10.21 -25.56
CA ASP A 219 -3.75 -9.56 -25.02
C ASP A 219 -3.99 -9.15 -23.55
N ILE A 220 -3.03 -9.48 -22.69
CA ILE A 220 -3.07 -9.12 -21.28
C ILE A 220 -3.12 -7.60 -21.05
N ASN A 221 -2.64 -6.79 -21.99
CA ASN A 221 -2.73 -5.33 -21.97
C ASN A 221 -4.19 -4.85 -21.87
N GLU A 222 -5.16 -5.58 -22.43
CA GLU A 222 -6.59 -5.26 -22.35
C GLU A 222 -7.15 -5.37 -20.93
N SER A 223 -6.45 -6.10 -20.04
CA SER A 223 -6.83 -6.20 -18.62
C SER A 223 -6.33 -5.03 -17.76
N ILE A 224 -5.53 -4.13 -18.33
CA ILE A 224 -4.95 -2.99 -17.60
C ILE A 224 -6.02 -1.91 -17.37
N GLN A 225 -6.25 -1.56 -16.10
CA GLN A 225 -7.12 -0.43 -15.76
C GLN A 225 -6.30 0.77 -15.28
N TRP A 226 -5.95 1.66 -16.21
CA TRP A 226 -5.26 2.93 -15.88
C TRP A 226 -6.05 3.83 -14.93
N SER A 227 -7.37 3.66 -14.87
CA SER A 227 -8.23 4.31 -13.87
C SER A 227 -7.79 4.00 -12.44
N SER A 228 -7.31 2.78 -12.16
CA SER A 228 -6.76 2.40 -10.85
C SER A 228 -5.56 3.29 -10.47
N VAL A 229 -4.63 3.50 -11.39
CA VAL A 229 -3.45 4.38 -11.18
C VAL A 229 -3.90 5.82 -10.93
N GLY A 230 -4.76 6.35 -11.79
CA GLY A 230 -5.27 7.72 -11.70
C GLY A 230 -6.05 7.98 -10.40
N MET A 231 -6.88 7.03 -9.99
CA MET A 231 -7.66 7.12 -8.75
C MET A 231 -6.80 7.01 -7.50
N ASN A 232 -5.77 6.15 -7.50
CA ASN A 232 -4.81 6.10 -6.39
C ASN A 232 -4.04 7.43 -6.27
N LEU A 233 -3.57 7.98 -7.41
CA LEU A 233 -2.91 9.28 -7.41
C LEU A 233 -3.85 10.38 -6.89
N LEU A 234 -5.09 10.42 -7.36
CA LEU A 234 -6.11 11.37 -6.89
C LEU A 234 -6.32 11.25 -5.38
N VAL A 235 -6.49 10.04 -4.87
CA VAL A 235 -6.70 9.80 -3.43
C VAL A 235 -5.46 10.20 -2.63
N ALA A 236 -4.25 9.88 -3.08
CA ALA A 236 -3.02 10.32 -2.43
C ALA A 236 -2.97 11.85 -2.30
N LEU A 237 -3.33 12.57 -3.37
CA LEU A 237 -3.32 14.04 -3.39
C LEU A 237 -4.43 14.63 -2.51
N VAL A 238 -5.69 14.18 -2.69
CA VAL A 238 -6.85 14.74 -1.99
C VAL A 238 -6.83 14.36 -0.51
N ALA A 239 -6.66 13.08 -0.19
CA ALA A 239 -6.58 12.64 1.20
C ALA A 239 -5.34 13.20 1.89
N GLY A 240 -4.21 13.33 1.17
CA GLY A 240 -3.01 13.97 1.68
C GLY A 240 -3.20 15.47 1.98
N ALA A 241 -3.85 16.21 1.07
CA ALA A 241 -4.14 17.63 1.27
C ALA A 241 -5.10 17.87 2.43
N ILE A 242 -6.21 17.13 2.49
CA ILE A 242 -7.17 17.20 3.59
C ILE A 242 -6.49 16.78 4.89
N GLY A 243 -5.81 15.63 4.91
CA GLY A 243 -5.09 15.13 6.08
C GLY A 243 -4.08 16.14 6.63
N ARG A 244 -3.27 16.76 5.76
CA ARG A 244 -2.34 17.84 6.13
C ARG A 244 -3.05 19.02 6.80
N TYR A 245 -4.18 19.46 6.24
CA TYR A 245 -4.99 20.50 6.86
C TYR A 245 -5.53 20.09 8.23
N LEU A 246 -5.99 18.84 8.38
CA LEU A 246 -6.49 18.33 9.65
C LEU A 246 -5.39 18.25 10.73
N PHE A 247 -4.19 17.79 10.36
CA PHE A 247 -3.04 17.66 11.26
C PHE A 247 -2.48 19.01 11.73
N ASN A 248 -2.64 20.08 10.96
CA ASN A 248 -2.23 21.44 11.37
C ASN A 248 -3.28 22.17 12.21
N SER A 249 -4.34 21.48 12.66
CA SER A 249 -5.36 22.12 13.50
C SER A 249 -4.89 22.29 14.94
N ARG A 250 -5.41 23.30 15.64
CA ARG A 250 -5.12 23.58 17.06
C ARG A 250 -5.25 22.33 17.96
N LYS A 251 -6.18 21.43 17.66
CA LYS A 251 -6.38 20.19 18.43
C LYS A 251 -5.17 19.24 18.36
N TYR A 252 -4.43 19.26 17.25
CA TYR A 252 -3.23 18.46 17.06
C TYR A 252 -1.95 19.18 17.49
N GLU A 253 -1.87 20.50 17.30
CA GLU A 253 -0.66 21.29 17.62
C GLU A 253 -0.60 21.75 19.09
N ILE A 254 -1.75 21.95 19.76
CA ILE A 254 -1.83 22.54 21.12
C ILE A 254 -2.26 21.50 22.17
N LEU A 255 -3.19 20.60 21.83
CA LEU A 255 -3.73 19.59 22.76
C LEU A 255 -3.16 18.18 22.57
N GLY A 256 -2.35 17.98 21.53
CA GLY A 256 -1.75 16.70 21.15
C GLY A 256 -0.24 16.63 21.32
N LYS A 257 0.37 17.66 21.89
CA LYS A 257 1.76 17.69 22.36
C LYS A 257 1.80 17.63 23.87
#